data_AF-A0A8T7E3Q4-F1
#
_entry.id   AF-A0A8T7E3Q4-F1
#
_cell.length_a   1.000
_cell.length_b   1.000
_cell.length_c   1.000
_cell.angle_alpha   90.00
_cell.angle_beta   90.00
_cell.angle_gamma   90.00
#
_symmetry.space_group_name_H-M   'P 1'
#
loop_
_entity.id
_entity.type
_entity.pdbx_description
1 polymer ?
#
loop_
_entity_poly.entity_id
_entity_poly.type
_entity_poly.pdbx_seq_one_letter_code
_entity_poly.pdbx_strand_id
1 'polypeptide(L)'
;MISRLDPAAVLGLLAALVTGCLSAGAQESFENWTIRCEAGSADSEGPCFVSQSISLKQGRQRVLSIDIGFAPTNQQAVALVTLPLGISLPPGAS
;
A
#
# COMPACT_ATOMS: atom_id res chain seq x y z
N MET A 1 -38.16 -35.18 -5.33
CA MET A 1 -37.01 -35.82 -4.69
C MET A 1 -36.11 -34.72 -4.14
N ILE A 2 -36.14 -34.47 -2.84
CA ILE A 2 -35.31 -33.45 -2.17
C ILE A 2 -34.04 -34.16 -1.70
N SER A 3 -32.92 -33.87 -2.36
CA SER A 3 -31.59 -34.34 -1.93
C SER A 3 -31.33 -33.86 -0.52
N ARG A 4 -31.07 -34.81 0.38
CA ARG A 4 -30.64 -34.52 1.74
C ARG A 4 -29.23 -33.94 1.66
N LEU A 5 -29.08 -32.68 2.04
CA LEU A 5 -27.78 -32.05 2.23
C LEU A 5 -27.07 -32.76 3.39
N ASP A 6 -25.94 -33.40 3.10
CA ASP A 6 -25.13 -34.07 4.10
C ASP A 6 -24.47 -33.02 5.02
N PRO A 7 -24.72 -33.03 6.34
CA PRO A 7 -24.19 -32.02 7.25
C PRO A 7 -22.66 -31.99 7.28
N ALA A 8 -21.98 -33.09 6.95
CA ALA A 8 -20.52 -33.14 6.90
C ALA A 8 -19.95 -32.31 5.74
N ALA A 9 -20.66 -32.24 4.61
CA ALA A 9 -20.27 -31.42 3.46
C ALA A 9 -20.41 -29.91 3.75
N VAL A 10 -21.43 -29.54 4.55
CA VAL A 10 -21.64 -28.15 4.97
C VAL A 10 -20.57 -27.69 5.95
N LEU A 11 -20.17 -28.56 6.88
CA LEU A 11 -19.08 -28.27 7.83
C LEU A 11 -17.71 -28.15 7.14
N GLY A 12 -17.44 -28.97 6.12
CA GLY A 12 -16.20 -28.90 5.36
C GLY A 12 -16.03 -27.58 4.59
N LEU A 13 -17.11 -27.03 4.04
CA LEU A 13 -17.07 -25.78 3.27
C LEU A 13 -16.81 -24.54 4.15
N LEU A 14 -17.28 -24.56 5.40
CA LEU A 14 -17.10 -23.44 6.35
C LEU A 14 -15.66 -23.32 6.85
N ALA A 15 -14.92 -24.43 6.97
CA ALA A 15 -13.56 -24.43 7.49
C ALA A 15 -12.53 -23.76 6.54
N ALA A 16 -12.79 -23.73 5.23
CA ALA A 16 -11.88 -23.15 4.25
C ALA A 16 -11.89 -21.61 4.21
N LEU A 17 -12.93 -20.96 4.76
CA LEU A 17 -13.06 -19.49 4.71
C LEU A 17 -12.28 -18.77 5.83
N VAL A 18 -11.79 -19.49 6.85
CA VAL A 18 -11.28 -18.89 8.10
C VAL A 18 -9.75 -18.66 8.09
N THR A 19 -9.00 -19.30 7.20
CA THR A 19 -7.52 -19.30 7.26
C THR A 19 -6.87 -18.29 6.30
N GLY A 20 -7.22 -17.02 6.44
CA GLY A 20 -6.68 -15.93 5.62
C GLY A 20 -6.46 -14.64 6.41
N CYS A 21 -5.69 -14.68 7.50
CA CYS A 21 -5.24 -13.44 8.14
C CYS A 21 -4.07 -12.87 7.33
N LEU A 22 -4.39 -12.06 6.32
CA LEU A 22 -3.39 -11.23 5.64
C LEU A 22 -2.98 -10.13 6.61
N SER A 23 -1.75 -10.16 7.09
CA SER A 23 -1.12 -9.04 7.80
C SER A 23 -1.00 -7.84 6.84
N ALA A 24 -2.06 -7.06 6.72
CA ALA A 24 -2.03 -5.79 6.03
C ALA A 24 -1.26 -4.80 6.91
N GLY A 25 -0.21 -4.18 6.37
CA GLY A 25 0.48 -3.09 7.04
C GLY A 25 -0.48 -1.95 7.40
N ALA A 26 -0.18 -1.20 8.44
CA ALA A 26 -1.01 -0.08 8.85
C ALA A 26 -1.06 0.98 7.73
N GLN A 27 -2.26 1.38 7.35
CA GLN A 27 -2.49 2.44 6.38
C GLN A 27 -3.39 3.51 7.00
N GLU A 28 -2.90 4.74 7.02
CA GLU A 28 -3.65 5.91 7.46
C GLU A 28 -3.68 6.95 6.34
N SER A 29 -4.75 7.73 6.25
CA SER A 29 -4.91 8.74 5.19
C SER A 29 -5.20 10.10 5.79
N PHE A 30 -4.51 11.12 5.29
CA PHE A 30 -4.74 12.53 5.63
C PHE A 30 -4.86 13.33 4.33
N GLU A 31 -6.08 13.79 4.03
CA GLU A 31 -6.40 14.46 2.76
C GLU A 31 -5.92 13.66 1.53
N ASN A 32 -4.92 14.19 0.80
CA ASN A 32 -4.33 13.60 -0.39
C ASN A 32 -3.07 12.78 -0.10
N TRP A 33 -2.76 12.54 1.18
CA TRP A 33 -1.59 11.80 1.64
C TRP A 33 -1.99 10.49 2.27
N THR A 34 -1.18 9.46 2.06
CA THR A 34 -1.37 8.14 2.65
C THR A 34 -0.09 7.68 3.31
N ILE A 35 -0.16 7.39 4.60
CA ILE A 35 0.89 6.76 5.37
C ILE A 35 0.76 5.26 5.17
N ARG A 36 1.86 4.59 4.83
CA ARG A 36 1.95 3.13 4.79
C ARG A 36 3.18 2.66 5.54
N CYS A 37 2.97 1.74 6.47
CA CYS A 37 4.04 1.10 7.20
C CYS A 37 4.24 -0.33 6.69
N GLU A 38 5.49 -0.68 6.43
CA GLU A 38 5.84 -2.07 6.15
C GLU A 38 5.74 -2.92 7.41
N ALA A 39 5.52 -4.21 7.22
CA ALA A 39 5.53 -5.15 8.34
C ALA A 39 6.93 -5.16 8.96
N GLY A 40 6.96 -4.94 10.27
CA GLY A 40 8.17 -5.02 11.06
C GLY A 40 8.67 -6.45 11.28
N SER A 41 9.81 -6.57 11.96
CA SER A 41 10.26 -7.85 12.52
C SER A 41 9.55 -8.11 13.86
N ALA A 42 9.76 -9.29 14.46
CA ALA A 42 9.18 -9.61 15.78
C ALA A 42 9.58 -8.59 16.87
N ASP A 43 10.74 -7.94 16.71
CA ASP A 43 11.35 -7.06 17.71
C ASP A 43 11.36 -5.57 17.30
N SER A 44 10.81 -5.22 16.12
CA SER A 44 10.86 -3.84 15.61
C SER A 44 9.72 -3.53 14.64
N GLU A 45 9.15 -2.32 14.71
CA GLU A 45 8.25 -1.81 13.66
C GLU A 45 9.00 -1.65 12.32
N GLY A 46 8.26 -1.84 11.22
CA GLY A 46 8.79 -1.63 9.88
C GLY A 46 8.82 -0.14 9.51
N PRO A 47 9.57 0.25 8.48
CA PRO A 47 9.61 1.63 8.03
C PRO A 47 8.23 2.10 7.55
N CYS A 48 7.91 3.34 7.88
CA CYS A 48 6.71 4.03 7.40
C CYS A 48 7.06 5.05 6.32
N PHE A 49 6.19 5.16 5.33
CA PHE A 49 6.31 6.07 4.21
C PHE A 49 5.04 6.89 4.04
N VAL A 50 5.21 8.18 3.77
CA VAL A 50 4.13 9.09 3.40
C VAL A 50 4.12 9.21 1.88
N SER A 51 3.02 8.84 1.26
CA SER A 51 2.88 8.78 -0.20
C SER A 51 1.75 9.65 -0.72
N GLN A 52 1.97 10.25 -1.88
CA GLN A 52 0.94 10.92 -2.66
C GLN A 52 1.11 10.58 -4.14
N SER A 53 -0.01 10.28 -4.80
CA SER A 53 -0.07 10.04 -6.24
C SER A 53 -0.99 11.06 -6.90
N ILE A 54 -0.46 11.84 -7.84
CA ILE A 54 -1.24 12.80 -8.63
C ILE A 54 -1.49 12.20 -10.02
N SER A 55 -2.76 12.20 -10.43
CA SER A 55 -3.17 11.71 -11.75
C SER A 55 -3.95 12.78 -12.51
N LEU A 56 -3.82 12.79 -13.83
CA LEU A 56 -4.62 13.66 -14.69
C LEU A 56 -6.10 13.27 -14.60
N LYS A 57 -6.98 14.26 -14.49
CA LYS A 57 -8.44 14.06 -14.48
C LYS A 57 -8.90 13.36 -15.76
N GLN A 58 -8.30 13.74 -16.89
CA GLN A 58 -8.56 13.13 -18.18
C GLN A 58 -7.56 11.99 -18.42
N GLY A 59 -8.07 10.78 -18.69
CA GLY A 59 -7.24 9.60 -18.97
C GLY A 59 -6.68 8.87 -17.73
N ARG A 60 -6.78 9.45 -16.52
CA ARG A 60 -6.32 8.83 -15.24
C ARG A 60 -4.85 8.40 -15.25
N GLN A 61 -4.03 9.02 -16.08
CA GLN A 61 -2.59 8.76 -16.10
C GLN A 61 -1.94 9.39 -14.87
N ARG A 62 -1.15 8.60 -14.13
CA ARG A 62 -0.31 9.11 -13.04
C ARG A 62 0.79 9.98 -13.62
N VAL A 63 0.88 11.21 -13.15
CA VAL A 63 1.86 12.21 -13.59
C VAL A 63 2.90 12.53 -12.53
N LEU A 64 2.65 12.16 -11.28
CA LEU A 64 3.58 12.34 -10.18
C LEU A 64 3.30 11.30 -9.09
N SER A 65 4.36 10.69 -8.56
CA SER A 65 4.36 10.05 -7.25
C SER A 65 5.39 10.74 -6.36
N ILE A 66 5.03 11.00 -5.12
CA ILE A 66 5.94 11.48 -4.08
C ILE A 66 5.87 10.48 -2.95
N ASP A 67 7.01 9.92 -2.57
CA ASP A 67 7.16 8.97 -1.47
C ASP A 67 8.23 9.50 -0.52
N ILE A 68 7.85 9.75 0.74
CA ILE A 68 8.71 10.34 1.77
C ILE A 68 8.89 9.32 2.89
N GLY A 69 10.13 9.06 3.28
CA GLY A 69 10.45 8.17 4.39
C GLY A 69 11.74 8.58 5.09
N PHE A 70 12.14 7.81 6.10
CA PHE A 70 13.38 8.03 6.83
C PHE A 70 14.43 7.00 6.41
N ALA A 71 15.64 7.46 6.12
CA ALA A 71 16.76 6.57 5.83
C ALA A 71 17.17 5.80 7.10
N PRO A 72 17.34 4.47 7.03
CA PRO A 72 17.57 3.64 8.21
C PRO A 72 18.89 3.99 8.92
N THR A 73 19.88 4.49 8.19
CA THR A 73 21.24 4.73 8.70
C THR A 73 21.35 5.98 9.57
N ASN A 74 20.61 7.05 9.27
CA ASN A 74 20.81 8.36 9.88
C ASN A 74 19.51 9.10 10.23
N GLN A 75 18.35 8.46 10.04
CA GLN A 75 17.03 9.05 10.30
C GLN A 75 16.80 10.36 9.54
N GLN A 76 17.50 10.59 8.43
CA GLN A 76 17.23 11.73 7.56
C GLN A 76 15.99 11.44 6.72
N ALA A 77 15.13 12.44 6.59
CA ALA A 77 14.00 12.38 5.68
C ALA A 77 14.51 12.39 4.23
N VAL A 78 14.06 11.42 3.45
CA VAL A 78 14.36 11.28 2.02
C VAL A 78 13.05 11.25 1.26
N ALA A 79 13.00 11.98 0.15
CA ALA A 79 11.87 11.97 -0.77
C ALA A 79 12.29 11.34 -2.09
N LEU A 80 11.50 10.37 -2.55
CA LEU A 80 11.56 9.83 -3.90
C LEU A 80 10.43 10.45 -4.72
N VAL A 81 10.81 11.16 -5.79
CA VAL A 81 9.85 11.77 -6.71
C VAL A 81 9.92 11.03 -8.04
N THR A 82 8.81 10.40 -8.42
CA THR A 82 8.70 9.64 -9.67
C THR A 82 7.81 10.38 -10.65
N LEU A 83 8.32 10.61 -11.86
CA LEU A 83 7.58 11.27 -12.91
C LEU A 83 7.67 10.51 -14.25
N PRO A 84 6.72 10.70 -15.19
CA PRO A 84 6.79 10.14 -16.52
C PRO A 84 8.01 10.62 -17.31
N LEU A 85 8.43 9.81 -18.27
CA LEU A 85 9.46 10.22 -19.23
C LEU A 85 8.96 11.33 -20.15
N GLY A 86 9.88 12.14 -20.69
CA GLY A 86 9.59 13.17 -21.68
C GLY A 86 9.02 14.49 -21.12
N ILE A 87 9.00 14.64 -19.79
CA ILE A 87 8.64 15.89 -19.13
C ILE A 87 9.84 16.85 -19.06
N SER A 88 9.56 18.14 -19.17
CA SER A 88 10.55 19.19 -18.91
C SER A 88 10.52 19.55 -17.43
N LEU A 89 11.64 19.41 -16.74
CA LEU A 89 11.78 19.89 -15.37
C LEU A 89 12.24 21.35 -15.36
N PRO A 90 11.66 22.21 -14.51
CA PRO A 90 12.17 23.57 -14.33
C PRO A 90 13.56 23.53 -13.66
N PRO A 91 14.38 24.60 -13.81
CA PRO A 91 15.65 24.70 -13.11
C PRO A 91 15.49 24.50 -11.59
N GLY A 92 16.37 23.69 -11.00
CA GLY A 92 16.37 23.39 -9.55
C GLY A 92 15.48 22.20 -9.14
N ALA A 93 14.77 21.56 -10.07
CA ALA A 93 14.03 20.31 -9.83
C ALA A 93 14.84 19.05 -10.17
N SER A 94 16.14 19.19 -10.44
CA SER A 94 17.11 18.14 -10.79
C SER A 94 18.28 18.11 -9.83
#